data_AF-A0AAD8DU23-F1
#
_entry.id   AF-A0AAD8DU23-F1
#
_cell.length_a   1.000
_cell.length_b   1.000
_cell.length_c   1.000
_cell.angle_alpha   90.00
_cell.angle_beta   90.00
_cell.angle_gamma   90.00
#
_symmetry.space_group_name_H-M   'P 1'
#
loop_
_entity.id
_entity.type
_entity.pdbx_description
1 polymer ?
#
loop_
_entity_poly.entity_id
_entity_poly.type
_entity_poly.pdbx_seq_one_letter_code
_entity_poly.pdbx_strand_id
1 'polypeptide(L)'
;MKAARSERNVPYLSLEMQRRGETPLPRQVAEWRTEFRRDLRVAWRLRLSQPSAGHAVIAAVSPLFEEWLERGHGVLSFRMTQVLTGHGKFGRFLHRIKEERTPGCRHCVDRPEDTVEHTVEVCPAWAEHRRVLVEAIGGGDLSRRALVQAMVRSEEGWQAVASFCEAVMLAKEAADRVRQRNSHRRRRDPDPDYRPP
;
A
#
# COMPACT_ATOMS: atom_id res chain seq x y z
N MET A 1 19.92 -10.67 -14.71
CA MET A 1 20.40 -9.60 -15.61
C MET A 1 20.00 -8.24 -15.04
N LYS A 2 20.95 -7.41 -14.61
CA LYS A 2 20.68 -6.03 -14.23
C LYS A 2 20.41 -5.26 -15.52
N ALA A 3 19.21 -4.73 -15.72
CA ALA A 3 18.97 -3.77 -16.80
C ALA A 3 20.01 -2.64 -16.64
N ALA A 4 20.83 -2.44 -17.66
CA ALA A 4 21.76 -1.32 -17.70
C ALA A 4 20.94 -0.04 -17.47
N ARG A 5 21.19 0.66 -16.36
CA ARG A 5 20.67 2.01 -16.20
C ARG A 5 21.33 2.82 -17.31
N SER A 6 20.55 3.28 -18.29
CA SER A 6 20.98 4.42 -19.08
C SER A 6 21.27 5.54 -18.09
N GLU A 7 22.54 5.93 -17.96
CA GLU A 7 23.00 7.04 -17.10
C GLU A 7 22.54 8.40 -17.65
N ARG A 8 21.95 8.42 -18.84
CA ARG A 8 21.38 9.61 -19.46
C ARG A 8 19.99 9.91 -18.89
N ASN A 9 19.84 11.11 -18.37
CA ASN A 9 18.60 11.71 -17.88
C ASN A 9 18.56 13.20 -18.27
N VAL A 10 17.45 13.89 -17.99
CA VAL A 10 17.30 15.32 -18.35
C VAL A 10 18.41 16.20 -17.76
N PRO A 11 18.78 16.08 -16.46
CA PRO A 11 19.94 16.79 -15.90
C PRO A 11 21.25 16.52 -16.64
N TYR A 12 21.52 15.25 -16.98
CA TYR A 12 22.73 14.85 -17.70
C TYR A 12 22.82 15.51 -19.07
N LEU A 13 21.75 15.45 -19.88
CA LEU A 13 21.73 16.07 -21.22
C LEU A 13 21.85 17.59 -21.15
N SER A 14 21.23 18.21 -20.13
CA SER A 14 21.33 19.65 -19.90
C SER A 14 22.76 20.08 -19.58
N LEU A 15 23.45 19.33 -18.70
CA LEU A 15 24.86 19.56 -18.36
C LEU A 15 25.79 19.33 -19.55
N GLU A 16 25.50 18.35 -20.39
CA GLU A 16 26.29 18.07 -21.60
C GLU A 16 26.22 19.21 -22.61
N MET A 17 25.04 19.80 -22.84
CA MET A 17 24.89 20.99 -23.70
C MET A 17 25.59 22.21 -23.11
N GLN A 18 25.45 22.44 -21.80
CA GLN A 18 26.13 23.54 -21.12
C GLN A 18 27.65 23.45 -21.26
N ARG A 19 28.24 22.24 -21.19
CA ARG A 19 29.67 22.02 -21.43
C ARG A 19 30.11 22.36 -22.86
N ARG A 20 29.19 22.34 -23.83
CA ARG A 20 29.41 22.76 -25.21
C ARG A 20 29.13 24.25 -25.45
N GLY A 21 28.80 25.00 -24.38
CA GLY A 21 28.43 26.42 -24.47
C GLY A 21 26.99 26.66 -24.92
N GLU A 22 26.16 25.61 -24.95
CA GLU A 22 24.77 25.69 -25.39
C GLU A 22 23.81 25.65 -24.19
N THR A 23 22.68 26.37 -24.28
CA THR A 23 21.60 26.27 -23.29
C THR A 23 20.41 25.55 -23.91
N PRO A 24 19.90 24.47 -23.28
CA PRO A 24 18.77 23.73 -23.83
C PRO A 24 17.50 24.59 -23.83
N LEU A 25 16.80 24.61 -24.97
CA LEU A 25 15.53 25.32 -25.08
C LEU A 25 14.46 24.62 -24.23
N PRO A 26 13.46 25.34 -23.69
CA PRO A 26 12.36 24.75 -22.92
C PRO A 26 11.65 23.61 -23.66
N ARG A 27 11.46 23.73 -24.98
CA ARG A 27 10.87 22.69 -25.84
C ARG A 27 11.70 21.39 -25.85
N GLN A 28 13.03 21.51 -25.93
CA GLN A 28 13.93 20.35 -25.95
C GLN A 28 13.92 19.63 -24.60
N VAL A 29 13.92 20.39 -23.50
CA VAL A 29 13.79 19.82 -22.15
C VAL A 29 12.46 19.09 -21.99
N ALA A 30 11.37 19.62 -22.54
CA ALA A 30 10.06 18.97 -22.53
C ALA A 30 10.02 17.68 -23.37
N GLU A 31 10.65 17.68 -24.55
CA GLU A 31 10.81 16.51 -25.41
C GLU A 31 11.58 15.40 -24.69
N TRP A 32 12.75 15.72 -24.10
CA TRP A 32 13.52 14.77 -23.31
C TRP A 32 12.72 14.21 -22.13
N ARG A 33 12.00 15.05 -21.38
CA ARG A 33 11.15 14.59 -20.27
C ARG A 33 10.10 13.59 -20.74
N THR A 34 9.51 13.84 -21.91
CA THR A 34 8.50 12.96 -22.50
C THR A 34 9.11 11.62 -22.91
N GLU A 35 10.25 11.65 -23.59
CA GLU A 35 11.00 10.46 -24.00
C GLU A 35 11.44 9.62 -22.80
N PHE A 36 12.13 10.23 -21.82
CA PHE A 36 12.55 9.52 -20.61
C PHE A 36 11.38 8.97 -19.80
N ARG A 37 10.24 9.67 -19.74
CA ARG A 37 9.02 9.13 -19.11
C ARG A 37 8.52 7.89 -19.85
N ARG A 38 8.51 7.89 -21.18
CA ARG A 38 8.12 6.72 -21.99
C ARG A 38 9.05 5.54 -21.72
N ASP A 39 10.36 5.76 -21.74
CA ASP A 39 11.36 4.71 -21.49
C ASP A 39 11.26 4.14 -20.08
N LEU A 40 11.09 5.03 -19.08
CA LEU A 40 10.90 4.62 -17.69
C LEU A 40 9.64 3.78 -17.53
N ARG A 41 8.53 4.14 -18.17
CA ARG A 41 7.28 3.36 -18.14
C ARG A 41 7.49 1.96 -18.72
N VAL A 42 8.16 1.84 -19.87
CA VAL A 42 8.50 0.53 -20.47
C VAL A 42 9.37 -0.30 -19.54
N ALA A 43 10.43 0.29 -19.00
CA ALA A 43 11.34 -0.39 -18.09
C ALA A 43 10.64 -0.85 -16.80
N TRP A 44 9.74 -0.03 -16.24
CA TRP A 44 8.96 -0.38 -15.07
C TRP A 44 7.95 -1.49 -15.34
N ARG A 45 7.23 -1.46 -16.47
CA ARG A 45 6.34 -2.56 -16.87
C ARG A 45 7.08 -3.89 -16.95
N LEU A 46 8.25 -3.90 -17.59
CA LEU A 46 9.08 -5.10 -17.69
C LEU A 46 9.56 -5.59 -16.32
N ARG A 47 9.91 -4.69 -15.40
CA ARG A 47 10.31 -5.08 -14.04
C ARG A 47 9.13 -5.63 -13.24
N LEU A 48 7.95 -5.04 -13.39
CA LEU A 48 6.75 -5.44 -12.66
C LEU A 48 6.10 -6.72 -13.21
N SER A 49 6.45 -7.16 -14.43
CA SER A 49 5.99 -8.45 -14.98
C SER A 49 6.70 -9.66 -14.34
N GLN A 50 7.82 -9.45 -13.65
CA GLN A 50 8.56 -10.49 -12.93
C GLN A 50 8.87 -10.04 -11.49
N PRO A 51 7.84 -9.90 -10.63
CA PRO A 51 8.02 -9.39 -9.29
C PRO A 51 8.76 -10.38 -8.39
N SER A 52 9.67 -9.88 -7.55
CA SER A 52 10.29 -10.68 -6.47
C SER A 52 9.53 -10.56 -5.14
N ALA A 53 8.72 -9.51 -4.99
CA ALA A 53 7.92 -9.21 -3.81
C ALA A 53 6.71 -8.36 -4.21
N GLY A 54 5.72 -8.24 -3.31
CA GLY A 54 4.56 -7.39 -3.57
C GLY A 54 3.60 -7.94 -4.65
N HIS A 55 3.65 -9.24 -4.94
CA HIS A 55 2.85 -9.91 -5.97
C HIS A 55 1.38 -9.45 -6.00
N ALA A 56 0.70 -9.41 -4.85
CA ALA A 56 -0.71 -9.04 -4.79
C ALA A 56 -0.99 -7.56 -5.11
N VAL A 57 -0.14 -6.62 -4.67
CA VAL A 57 -0.31 -5.20 -5.03
C VAL A 57 0.04 -4.97 -6.50
N ILE A 58 1.08 -5.66 -7.00
CA ILE A 58 1.48 -5.58 -8.41
C ILE A 58 0.37 -6.16 -9.30
N ALA A 59 -0.22 -7.31 -8.95
CA ALA A 59 -1.35 -7.87 -9.68
C ALA A 59 -2.58 -6.93 -9.72
N ALA A 60 -2.81 -6.14 -8.66
CA ALA A 60 -3.89 -5.16 -8.60
C ALA A 60 -3.61 -3.91 -9.43
N VAL A 61 -2.37 -3.42 -9.45
CA VAL A 61 -1.98 -2.15 -10.12
C VAL A 61 -1.59 -2.35 -11.58
N SER A 62 -0.90 -3.44 -11.93
CA SER A 62 -0.36 -3.66 -13.29
C SER A 62 -1.40 -3.55 -14.42
N PRO A 63 -2.66 -4.04 -14.27
CA PRO A 63 -3.68 -3.86 -15.28
C PRO A 63 -4.13 -2.39 -15.48
N LEU A 64 -3.87 -1.53 -14.50
CA LEU A 64 -4.26 -0.13 -14.45
C LEU A 64 -3.02 0.79 -14.43
N PHE A 65 -1.90 0.31 -14.98
CA PHE A 65 -0.59 0.93 -14.77
C PHE A 65 -0.52 2.37 -15.29
N GLU A 66 -1.11 2.66 -16.45
CA GLU A 66 -1.06 4.02 -17.02
C GLU A 66 -1.99 4.95 -16.27
N GLU A 67 -3.22 4.53 -16.03
CA GLU A 67 -4.22 5.29 -15.30
C GLU A 67 -3.74 5.58 -13.87
N TRP A 68 -3.06 4.61 -13.24
CA TRP A 68 -2.38 4.83 -11.97
C TRP A 68 -1.29 5.90 -12.08
N LEU A 69 -0.46 5.91 -13.11
CA LEU A 69 0.60 6.92 -13.25
C LEU A 69 0.09 8.31 -13.67
N GLU A 70 -1.02 8.36 -14.39
CA GLU A 70 -1.54 9.57 -15.05
C GLU A 70 -2.61 10.28 -14.24
N ARG A 71 -3.21 9.62 -13.23
CA ARG A 71 -4.19 10.26 -12.36
C ARG A 71 -3.64 11.58 -11.80
N GLY A 72 -4.48 12.62 -11.83
CA GLY A 72 -4.16 13.94 -11.29
C GLY A 72 -4.41 14.09 -9.80
N HIS A 73 -4.92 13.05 -9.14
CA HIS A 73 -5.42 13.08 -7.77
C HIS A 73 -4.82 11.99 -6.89
N GLY A 74 -4.90 12.23 -5.58
CA GLY A 74 -4.65 11.20 -4.57
C GLY A 74 -3.18 10.89 -4.30
N VAL A 75 -2.79 11.04 -3.02
CA VAL A 75 -1.48 10.61 -2.50
C VAL A 75 -1.65 9.41 -1.59
N LEU A 76 -0.70 8.47 -1.66
CA LEU A 76 -0.73 7.29 -0.80
C LEU A 76 -0.37 7.68 0.64
N SER A 77 -1.30 7.45 1.57
CA SER A 77 -0.99 7.54 3.00
C SER A 77 -0.21 6.31 3.47
N PHE A 78 0.36 6.41 4.67
CA PHE A 78 1.01 5.27 5.34
C PHE A 78 0.06 4.08 5.51
N ARG A 79 -1.18 4.32 5.97
CA ARG A 79 -2.17 3.26 6.20
C ARG A 79 -2.74 2.70 4.91
N MET A 80 -2.93 3.53 3.89
CA MET A 80 -3.29 3.03 2.55
C MET A 80 -2.23 2.09 2.00
N THR A 81 -0.95 2.47 2.13
CA THR A 81 0.16 1.62 1.70
C THR A 81 0.18 0.30 2.46
N GLN A 82 -0.10 0.32 3.76
CA GLN A 82 -0.23 -0.89 4.58
C GLN A 82 -1.35 -1.80 4.08
N VAL A 83 -2.55 -1.26 3.83
CA VAL A 83 -3.69 -2.05 3.30
C VAL A 83 -3.37 -2.62 1.92
N LEU A 84 -2.86 -1.82 0.98
CA LEU A 84 -2.57 -2.30 -0.37
C LEU A 84 -1.47 -3.37 -0.40
N THR A 85 -0.51 -3.30 0.53
CA THR A 85 0.60 -4.27 0.58
C THR A 85 0.35 -5.45 1.53
N GLY A 86 -0.62 -5.34 2.45
CA GLY A 86 -0.83 -6.30 3.53
C GLY A 86 0.25 -6.28 4.59
N HIS A 87 0.85 -5.11 4.83
CA HIS A 87 1.92 -4.90 5.82
C HIS A 87 1.43 -4.12 7.04
N GLY A 88 2.24 -4.05 8.09
CA GLY A 88 1.92 -3.26 9.28
C GLY A 88 1.14 -4.07 10.30
N LYS A 89 -0.12 -3.71 10.57
CA LYS A 89 -0.93 -4.32 11.64
C LYS A 89 -1.73 -5.56 11.24
N PHE A 90 -1.37 -6.20 10.13
CA PHE A 90 -1.97 -7.46 9.72
C PHE A 90 -1.29 -8.62 10.45
N GLY A 91 -2.09 -9.47 11.12
CA GLY A 91 -1.62 -10.67 11.82
C GLY A 91 -0.74 -11.58 10.94
N ARG A 92 -1.11 -11.83 9.67
CA ARG A 92 -0.28 -12.59 8.71
C ARG A 92 1.12 -12.00 8.59
N PHE A 93 1.21 -10.68 8.46
CA PHE A 93 2.47 -9.99 8.33
C PHE A 93 3.29 -10.05 9.62
N LEU A 94 2.68 -9.71 10.75
CA LEU A 94 3.34 -9.71 12.06
C LEU A 94 3.87 -11.10 12.43
N HIS A 95 3.13 -12.15 12.08
CA HIS A 95 3.58 -13.52 12.25
C HIS A 95 4.79 -13.85 11.37
N ARG A 96 4.76 -13.46 10.09
CA ARG A 96 5.87 -13.65 9.16
C ARG A 96 7.17 -13.01 9.65
N ILE A 97 7.10 -11.84 10.28
CA ILE A 97 8.27 -11.15 10.87
C ILE A 97 8.55 -11.53 12.32
N LYS A 98 7.86 -12.55 12.85
CA LYS A 98 8.04 -13.11 14.21
C LYS A 98 7.71 -12.14 15.36
N GLU A 99 6.99 -11.07 15.08
CA GLU A 99 6.45 -10.15 16.10
C GLU A 99 5.23 -10.73 16.81
N GLU A 100 4.49 -11.64 16.16
CA GLU A 100 3.32 -12.29 16.74
C GLU A 100 3.38 -13.82 16.55
N ARG A 101 2.88 -14.55 17.55
CA ARG A 101 2.92 -16.03 17.55
C ARG A 101 2.00 -16.68 16.53
N THR A 102 0.93 -15.98 16.13
CA THR A 102 -0.13 -16.51 15.28
C THR A 102 -0.47 -15.51 14.17
N PRO A 103 -0.82 -15.97 12.95
CA PRO A 103 -1.24 -15.07 11.88
C PRO A 103 -2.72 -14.63 11.98
N GLY A 104 -3.47 -15.15 12.95
CA GLY A 104 -4.91 -14.95 13.09
C GLY A 104 -5.34 -13.52 13.43
N CYS A 105 -6.49 -13.13 12.90
CA CYS A 105 -7.12 -11.84 13.15
C CYS A 105 -7.57 -11.73 14.60
N ARG A 106 -7.31 -10.58 15.21
CA ARG A 106 -7.65 -10.35 16.64
C ARG A 106 -8.92 -9.58 16.87
N HIS A 107 -9.56 -9.17 15.79
CA HIS A 107 -10.73 -8.31 15.81
C HIS A 107 -12.04 -9.10 15.68
N CYS A 108 -11.96 -10.37 15.27
CA CYS A 108 -13.12 -11.26 15.12
C CYS A 108 -12.93 -12.56 15.91
N VAL A 109 -14.05 -13.20 16.25
CA VAL A 109 -14.09 -14.38 17.12
C VAL A 109 -13.43 -15.59 16.46
N ASP A 110 -13.66 -15.79 15.16
CA ASP A 110 -13.24 -17.00 14.44
C ASP A 110 -11.72 -17.06 14.16
N ARG A 111 -10.98 -15.97 14.44
CA ARG A 111 -9.52 -15.86 14.30
C ARG A 111 -8.94 -16.38 12.95
N PRO A 112 -9.57 -16.19 11.78
CA PRO A 112 -8.97 -16.58 10.51
C PRO A 112 -7.68 -15.80 10.28
N GLU A 113 -6.84 -16.24 9.35
CA GLU A 113 -5.62 -15.52 9.00
C GLU A 113 -5.92 -14.06 8.62
N ASP A 114 -5.23 -13.12 9.27
CA ASP A 114 -5.48 -11.69 9.12
C ASP A 114 -4.79 -11.15 7.86
N THR A 115 -5.37 -11.43 6.71
CA THR A 115 -4.97 -10.87 5.42
C THR A 115 -5.69 -9.55 5.13
N VAL A 116 -5.30 -8.90 4.03
CA VAL A 116 -6.02 -7.74 3.49
C VAL A 116 -7.42 -8.18 3.11
N GLU A 117 -7.55 -9.29 2.40
CA GLU A 117 -8.81 -9.85 1.92
C GLU A 117 -9.73 -10.13 3.12
N HIS A 118 -9.23 -10.75 4.19
CA HIS A 118 -10.03 -10.93 5.39
C HIS A 118 -10.47 -9.59 6.00
N THR A 119 -9.53 -8.66 6.26
CA THR A 119 -9.84 -7.37 6.90
C THR A 119 -10.82 -6.54 6.07
N VAL A 120 -10.60 -6.47 4.75
CA VAL A 120 -11.30 -5.54 3.86
C VAL A 120 -12.58 -6.13 3.29
N GLU A 121 -12.72 -7.45 3.19
CA GLU A 121 -13.88 -8.06 2.53
C GLU A 121 -14.80 -8.80 3.51
N VAL A 122 -14.25 -9.40 4.58
CA VAL A 122 -14.99 -10.41 5.37
C VAL A 122 -15.18 -10.02 6.83
N CYS A 123 -14.13 -9.55 7.50
CA CYS A 123 -14.02 -9.48 8.95
C CYS A 123 -15.19 -8.74 9.60
N PRO A 124 -16.01 -9.38 10.46
CA PRO A 124 -17.22 -8.76 10.99
C PRO A 124 -16.95 -7.48 11.78
N ALA A 125 -15.75 -7.32 12.35
CA ALA A 125 -15.32 -6.11 13.05
C ALA A 125 -15.37 -4.83 12.18
N TRP A 126 -15.25 -4.97 10.86
CA TRP A 126 -15.19 -3.86 9.92
C TRP A 126 -16.44 -3.75 9.05
N ALA A 127 -17.52 -4.45 9.38
CA ALA A 127 -18.74 -4.51 8.56
C ALA A 127 -19.32 -3.12 8.25
N GLU A 128 -19.42 -2.24 9.24
CA GLU A 128 -19.96 -0.89 9.02
C GLU A 128 -19.04 -0.02 8.16
N HIS A 129 -17.73 -0.10 8.37
CA HIS A 129 -16.74 0.59 7.54
C HIS A 129 -16.82 0.11 6.08
N ARG A 130 -16.97 -1.21 5.87
CA ARG A 130 -17.16 -1.77 4.53
C ARG A 130 -18.47 -1.31 3.89
N ARG A 131 -19.56 -1.24 4.66
CA ARG A 131 -20.86 -0.77 4.16
C ARG A 131 -20.74 0.64 3.59
N VAL A 132 -20.11 1.56 4.32
CA VAL A 132 -19.82 2.93 3.87
C VAL A 132 -18.93 2.94 2.63
N LEU A 133 -17.89 2.10 2.60
CA LEU A 133 -17.00 2.00 1.45
C LEU A 133 -17.73 1.52 0.18
N VAL A 134 -18.54 0.46 0.29
CA VAL A 134 -19.34 -0.12 -0.81
C VAL A 134 -20.30 0.92 -1.41
N GLU A 135 -20.97 1.67 -0.54
CA GLU A 135 -21.87 2.76 -0.93
C GLU A 135 -21.12 3.85 -1.70
N ALA A 136 -19.95 4.27 -1.21
CA ALA A 136 -19.15 5.33 -1.82
C ALA A 136 -18.51 4.94 -3.17
N ILE A 137 -18.08 3.68 -3.33
CA ILE A 137 -17.46 3.22 -4.59
C ILE A 137 -18.45 2.62 -5.59
N GLY A 138 -19.74 2.55 -5.23
CA GLY A 138 -20.83 2.11 -6.09
C GLY A 138 -20.80 0.62 -6.44
N GLY A 139 -20.31 -0.24 -5.56
CA GLY A 139 -20.20 -1.68 -5.84
C GLY A 139 -19.77 -2.54 -4.66
N GLY A 140 -20.11 -3.84 -4.70
CA GLY A 140 -19.85 -4.80 -3.62
C GLY A 140 -18.51 -5.53 -3.69
N ASP A 141 -17.77 -5.44 -4.80
CA ASP A 141 -16.44 -6.03 -4.92
C ASP A 141 -15.41 -5.16 -4.18
N LEU A 142 -14.87 -5.69 -3.08
CA LEU A 142 -13.85 -5.06 -2.25
C LEU A 142 -12.48 -5.73 -2.40
N SER A 143 -12.30 -6.56 -3.43
CA SER A 143 -11.00 -7.11 -3.77
C SER A 143 -9.97 -6.00 -3.93
N ARG A 144 -8.72 -6.32 -3.66
CA ARG A 144 -7.63 -5.34 -3.80
C ARG A 144 -7.59 -4.66 -5.16
N ARG A 145 -7.93 -5.40 -6.22
CA ARG A 145 -8.03 -4.86 -7.59
C ARG A 145 -9.18 -3.85 -7.70
N ALA A 146 -10.35 -4.16 -7.18
CA ALA A 146 -11.49 -3.25 -7.19
C ALA A 146 -11.23 -1.96 -6.40
N LEU A 147 -10.53 -2.05 -5.26
CA LEU A 147 -10.09 -0.86 -4.51
C LEU A 147 -9.17 0.03 -5.35
N VAL A 148 -8.13 -0.55 -5.97
CA VAL A 148 -7.22 0.20 -6.84
C VAL A 148 -7.97 0.80 -8.03
N GLN A 149 -8.92 0.07 -8.61
CA GLN A 149 -9.75 0.57 -9.70
C GLN A 149 -10.63 1.75 -9.26
N ALA A 150 -11.25 1.69 -8.07
CA ALA A 150 -12.00 2.82 -7.51
C ALA A 150 -11.10 4.05 -7.27
N MET A 151 -9.92 3.84 -6.68
CA MET A 151 -8.94 4.89 -6.43
C MET A 151 -8.51 5.63 -7.70
N VAL A 152 -8.29 4.90 -8.79
CA VAL A 152 -7.83 5.48 -10.05
C VAL A 152 -8.98 6.18 -10.80
N ARG A 153 -10.21 5.66 -10.72
CA ARG A 153 -11.36 6.18 -11.47
C ARG A 153 -11.79 7.58 -11.06
N SER A 154 -11.70 7.94 -9.78
CA SER A 154 -12.12 9.27 -9.32
C SER A 154 -11.44 9.69 -8.02
N GLU A 155 -11.46 11.00 -7.75
CA GLU A 155 -10.97 11.55 -6.49
C GLU A 155 -11.85 11.08 -5.31
N GLU A 156 -13.15 10.99 -5.50
CA GLU A 156 -14.09 10.49 -4.48
C GLU A 156 -13.81 9.02 -4.15
N GLY A 157 -13.54 8.19 -5.16
CA GLY A 157 -13.15 6.79 -4.97
C GLY A 157 -11.83 6.67 -4.23
N TRP A 158 -10.87 7.56 -4.51
CA TRP A 158 -9.63 7.66 -3.74
C TRP A 158 -9.90 8.01 -2.28
N GLN A 159 -10.70 9.05 -2.01
CA GLN A 159 -10.99 9.50 -0.65
C GLN A 159 -11.79 8.46 0.16
N ALA A 160 -12.70 7.74 -0.48
CA ALA A 160 -13.45 6.66 0.16
C ALA A 160 -12.52 5.54 0.63
N VAL A 161 -11.63 5.06 -0.26
CA VAL A 161 -10.65 4.02 0.09
C VAL A 161 -9.65 4.53 1.13
N ALA A 162 -9.20 5.79 1.02
CA ALA A 162 -8.31 6.41 1.99
C ALA A 162 -8.95 6.46 3.39
N SER A 163 -10.19 6.94 3.49
CA SER A 163 -10.93 7.06 4.75
C SER A 163 -11.14 5.70 5.41
N PHE A 164 -11.50 4.68 4.62
CA PHE A 164 -11.62 3.31 5.11
C PHE A 164 -10.27 2.78 5.66
N CYS A 165 -9.19 2.94 4.89
CA CYS A 165 -7.86 2.49 5.29
C CYS A 165 -7.40 3.17 6.59
N GLU A 166 -7.60 4.49 6.69
CA GLU A 166 -7.26 5.25 7.90
C GLU A 166 -8.03 4.74 9.11
N ALA A 167 -9.37 4.65 9.02
CA ALA A 167 -10.22 4.24 10.14
C ALA A 167 -9.90 2.83 10.64
N VAL A 168 -9.81 1.85 9.73
CA VAL A 168 -9.52 0.46 10.08
C VAL A 168 -8.13 0.34 10.68
N MET A 169 -7.10 0.90 10.04
CA MET A 169 -5.73 0.73 10.51
C MET A 169 -5.46 1.51 11.80
N LEU A 170 -6.07 2.69 12.00
CA LEU A 170 -6.04 3.40 13.28
C LEU A 170 -6.64 2.56 14.41
N ALA A 171 -7.77 1.91 14.16
CA ALA A 171 -8.41 1.05 15.14
C ALA A 171 -7.55 -0.19 15.46
N LYS A 172 -6.94 -0.83 14.45
CA LYS A 172 -5.98 -1.93 14.66
C LYS A 172 -4.79 -1.49 15.52
N GLU A 173 -4.20 -0.33 15.21
CA GLU A 173 -3.10 0.24 15.98
C GLU A 173 -3.50 0.59 17.44
N ALA A 174 -4.70 1.13 17.65
CA ALA A 174 -5.19 1.46 18.97
C ALA A 174 -5.37 0.21 19.83
N ALA A 175 -5.97 -0.85 19.28
CA ALA A 175 -6.12 -2.14 19.94
C ALA A 175 -4.75 -2.75 20.30
N ASP A 176 -3.77 -2.61 19.41
CA ASP A 176 -2.38 -3.02 19.66
C ASP A 176 -1.74 -2.25 20.81
N ARG A 177 -1.89 -0.92 20.86
CA ARG A 177 -1.36 -0.08 21.95
C ARG A 177 -1.94 -0.49 23.30
N VAL A 178 -3.24 -0.75 23.37
CA VAL A 178 -3.89 -1.23 24.60
C VAL A 178 -3.34 -2.58 25.04
N ARG A 179 -3.16 -3.53 24.10
CA ARG A 179 -2.58 -4.84 24.39
C ARG A 179 -1.16 -4.73 24.94
N GLN A 180 -0.32 -3.92 24.29
CA GLN A 180 1.07 -3.73 24.73
C GLN A 180 1.11 -3.15 26.15
N ARG A 181 0.28 -2.14 26.46
CA ARG A 181 0.19 -1.61 27.82
C ARG A 181 -0.23 -2.69 28.84
N ASN A 182 -1.22 -3.50 28.50
CA ASN A 182 -1.70 -4.58 29.38
C ASN A 182 -0.65 -5.68 29.59
N SER A 183 0.12 -6.04 28.55
CA SER A 183 1.19 -7.03 28.69
C SER A 183 2.34 -6.53 29.54
N HIS A 184 2.73 -5.26 29.40
CA HIS A 184 3.75 -4.63 30.25
C HIS A 184 3.28 -4.56 31.71
N ARG A 185 2.01 -4.22 31.95
CA ARG A 185 1.44 -4.21 33.31
C ARG A 185 1.47 -5.61 33.94
N ARG A 186 1.03 -6.66 33.23
CA ARG A 186 1.07 -8.04 33.73
C ARG A 186 2.49 -8.55 34.03
N ARG A 187 3.50 -8.06 33.30
CA ARG A 187 4.90 -8.39 33.57
C ARG A 187 5.45 -7.67 34.79
N ARG A 188 5.03 -6.42 35.01
CA ARG A 188 5.48 -5.59 36.14
C ARG A 188 4.83 -5.99 37.46
N ASP A 189 3.54 -6.29 37.41
CA ASP A 189 2.75 -6.72 38.56
C ASP A 189 2.19 -8.12 38.26
N PRO A 190 2.99 -9.19 38.48
CA PRO A 190 2.50 -10.56 38.40
C PRO A 190 1.36 -10.75 39.40
N ASP A 191 0.38 -11.56 39.04
CA ASP A 191 -0.71 -11.93 39.95
C ASP A 191 -0.09 -12.57 41.21
N PRO A 192 -0.29 -12.01 42.42
CA PRO A 192 0.28 -12.56 43.65
C PRO A 192 -0.23 -13.97 43.95
N ASP A 193 -1.37 -14.38 43.36
CA ASP A 193 -1.94 -15.71 43.51
C ASP A 193 -1.44 -16.72 42.45
N TYR A 194 -0.57 -16.30 41.51
CA TYR A 194 0.01 -17.21 40.52
C TYR A 194 1.04 -18.15 41.17
N ARG A 195 0.66 -19.44 41.29
CA ARG A 195 1.63 -20.53 41.54
C ARG A 195 1.96 -21.25 40.23
N PRO A 196 3.24 -21.28 39.81
CA PRO A 196 3.64 -22.11 38.67
C PRO A 196 3.44 -23.61 38.97
N PRO A 197 3.25 -24.44 37.93
CA PRO A 197 3.10 -25.89 38.07
C PRO A 197 4.37 -26.59 38.54
#